data_AF-A0AAE4T2Z4-F1
#
_entry.id   AF-A0AAE4T2Z4-F1
#
_cell.length_a   1.000
_cell.length_b   1.000
_cell.length_c   1.000
_cell.angle_alpha   90.00
_cell.angle_beta   90.00
_cell.angle_gamma   90.00
#
_symmetry.space_group_name_H-M   'P 1'
#
loop_
_entity.id
_entity.type
_entity.pdbx_description
1 polymer ?
#
loop_
_entity_poly.entity_id
_entity_poly.type
_entity_poly.pdbx_seq_one_letter_code
_entity_poly.pdbx_strand_id
1 'polypeptide(L)'
;MSKESEGKIPRLFAGSVNDLTRPSKPRKEKESDDLKNQKKQKTLYISLDINRKLIELYGEEGRRQSIIVEDAVNLYYYLKKALGEKKFDELMSAVRREDPEFLRDYMGRFRT
;
A
#
# COMPACT_ATOMS: atom_id res chain seq x y z
N MET A 1 -51.16 -13.01 37.56
CA MET A 1 -51.06 -11.56 37.32
C MET A 1 -50.40 -11.35 35.96
N SER A 2 -51.13 -10.74 35.03
CA SER A 2 -50.68 -10.38 33.68
C SER A 2 -49.65 -9.24 33.73
N LYS A 3 -48.66 -9.26 32.84
CA LYS A 3 -48.07 -8.05 32.24
C LYS A 3 -47.39 -8.42 30.93
N GLU A 4 -48.02 -7.97 29.85
CA GLU A 4 -47.49 -7.92 28.49
C GLU A 4 -46.19 -7.10 28.47
N SER A 5 -45.21 -7.56 27.71
CA SER A 5 -44.17 -6.68 27.19
C SER A 5 -44.13 -6.86 25.69
N GLU A 6 -44.86 -5.97 25.04
CA GLU A 6 -44.98 -5.78 23.60
C GLU A 6 -43.62 -5.69 22.90
N GLY A 7 -43.64 -6.05 21.63
CA GLY A 7 -42.49 -6.23 20.77
C GLY A 7 -41.58 -5.00 20.69
N LYS A 8 -40.30 -5.21 21.02
CA LYS A 8 -39.23 -4.31 20.63
C LYS A 8 -38.64 -4.79 19.30
N ILE A 9 -39.28 -4.40 18.21
CA ILE A 9 -38.65 -4.45 16.88
C ILE A 9 -37.40 -3.57 16.94
N PRO A 10 -36.20 -4.06 16.57
CA PRO A 10 -35.00 -3.23 16.51
C PRO A 10 -35.24 -2.08 15.54
N ARG A 11 -35.03 -0.84 15.98
CA ARG A 11 -35.13 0.35 15.14
C ARG A 11 -34.01 0.30 14.09
N LEU A 12 -34.29 -0.31 12.95
CA LEU A 12 -33.32 -0.50 11.85
C LEU A 12 -32.93 0.80 11.13
N PHE A 13 -33.53 1.94 11.48
CA PHE A 13 -33.17 3.23 10.90
C PHE A 13 -33.28 4.32 11.97
N ALA A 14 -32.15 4.63 12.62
CA ALA A 14 -31.99 5.77 13.52
C ALA A 14 -31.46 7.03 12.81
N GLY A 15 -31.51 7.06 11.47
CA GLY A 15 -31.17 8.24 10.67
C GLY A 15 -32.41 9.08 10.42
N SER A 16 -32.30 10.39 10.62
CA SER A 16 -33.36 11.32 10.23
C SER A 16 -33.39 11.44 8.71
N VAL A 17 -34.55 11.75 8.11
CA VAL A 17 -34.67 12.06 6.67
C VAL A 17 -33.72 13.21 6.27
N ASN A 18 -33.33 14.05 7.23
CA ASN A 18 -32.31 15.10 7.06
C ASN A 18 -30.88 14.60 6.80
N ASP A 19 -30.59 13.32 7.08
CA ASP A 19 -29.29 12.71 6.78
C ASP A 19 -29.18 12.23 5.32
N LEU A 20 -30.31 12.09 4.61
CA LEU A 20 -30.35 11.69 3.20
C LEU A 20 -30.15 12.86 2.22
N THR A 21 -30.34 14.10 2.67
CA THR A 21 -30.33 15.31 1.81
C THR A 21 -29.07 16.15 1.93
N ARG A 22 -28.12 15.78 2.80
CA ARG A 22 -26.84 16.49 2.93
C ARG A 22 -25.78 15.80 2.07
N PRO A 23 -25.06 16.52 1.20
CA PRO A 23 -23.90 15.94 0.54
C PRO A 23 -22.93 15.47 1.62
N SER A 24 -22.55 14.20 1.56
CA SER A 24 -21.57 13.60 2.45
C SER A 24 -20.32 14.47 2.41
N LYS A 25 -19.96 15.09 3.54
CA LYS A 25 -18.68 15.80 3.66
C LYS A 25 -17.59 14.84 3.18
N PRO A 26 -16.63 15.28 2.34
CA PRO A 26 -15.56 14.41 1.89
C PRO A 26 -14.95 13.74 3.12
N ARG A 27 -14.92 12.40 3.13
CA ARG A 27 -14.28 11.63 4.19
C ARG A 27 -12.85 12.14 4.27
N LYS A 28 -12.58 12.98 5.27
CA LYS A 28 -11.22 13.45 5.57
C LYS A 28 -10.34 12.23 5.67
N GLU A 29 -9.12 12.35 5.15
CA GLU A 29 -8.01 11.39 5.05
C GLU A 29 -7.57 10.72 6.38
N LYS A 30 -8.40 10.76 7.43
CA LYS A 30 -8.12 10.18 8.75
C LYS A 30 -7.94 8.66 8.72
N GLU A 31 -8.54 7.94 7.77
CA GLU A 31 -8.33 6.48 7.67
C GLU A 31 -6.95 6.11 7.13
N SER A 32 -6.30 6.94 6.30
CA SER A 32 -5.02 6.55 5.69
C SER A 32 -3.83 6.67 6.64
N ASP A 33 -3.85 7.62 7.58
CA ASP A 33 -2.79 7.76 8.58
C ASP A 33 -2.83 6.65 9.64
N ASP A 34 -4.01 6.10 9.90
CA ASP A 34 -4.18 4.98 10.82
C ASP A 34 -3.61 3.68 10.21
N LEU A 35 -3.85 3.43 8.91
CA LEU A 35 -3.37 2.22 8.23
C LEU A 35 -1.84 2.12 8.11
N LYS A 36 -1.12 3.24 8.03
CA LYS A 36 0.36 3.24 7.96
C LYS A 36 1.01 2.76 9.26
N ASN A 37 0.36 3.04 10.38
CA ASN A 37 0.83 2.67 11.72
C ASN A 37 0.36 1.27 12.14
N GLN A 38 -0.68 0.74 11.50
CA GLN A 38 -1.16 -0.62 11.74
C GLN A 38 -0.32 -1.66 10.98
N LYS A 39 0.65 -2.26 11.67
CA LYS A 39 1.48 -3.33 11.11
C LYS A 39 0.76 -4.68 11.16
N LYS A 40 0.82 -5.43 10.06
CA LYS A 40 0.34 -6.82 9.97
C LYS A 40 1.52 -7.75 9.69
N GLN A 41 1.62 -8.85 10.44
CA GLN A 41 2.61 -9.88 10.17
C GLN A 41 2.26 -10.64 8.89
N LYS A 42 3.25 -10.82 8.02
CA LYS A 42 3.16 -11.63 6.79
C LYS A 42 4.41 -12.45 6.62
N THR A 43 4.23 -13.71 6.23
CA THR A 43 5.33 -14.59 5.83
C THR A 43 5.42 -14.56 4.30
N LEU A 44 6.60 -14.25 3.77
CA LEU A 44 6.88 -14.22 2.34
C LEU A 44 7.93 -15.28 2.02
N TYR A 45 7.69 -16.07 0.98
CA TYR A 45 8.69 -16.97 0.41
C TYR A 45 9.48 -16.20 -0.65
N ILE A 46 10.80 -16.13 -0.48
CA ILE A 46 11.72 -15.46 -1.41
C ILE A 46 12.84 -16.42 -1.81
N SER A 47 13.50 -16.14 -2.94
CA SER A 47 14.67 -16.91 -3.35
C SER A 47 15.85 -16.64 -2.41
N LEU A 48 16.81 -17.57 -2.39
CA LEU A 48 18.05 -17.41 -1.64
C LEU A 48 18.85 -16.18 -2.08
N ASP A 49 18.80 -15.85 -3.37
CA ASP A 49 19.43 -14.66 -3.93
C ASP A 49 18.84 -13.36 -3.35
N ILE A 50 17.51 -13.23 -3.36
CA ILE A 50 16.83 -12.07 -2.76
C ILE A 50 17.11 -11.98 -1.25
N ASN A 51 17.17 -13.12 -0.56
CA ASN A 51 17.52 -13.14 0.86
C ASN A 51 18.94 -12.61 1.10
N ARG A 52 19.92 -12.95 0.25
CA ARG A 52 21.28 -12.41 0.33
C ARG A 52 21.29 -10.90 0.09
N LYS A 53 20.62 -10.42 -0.96
CA LYS A 53 20.48 -8.98 -1.25
C LYS A 53 19.83 -8.21 -0.09
N LEU A 54 18.81 -8.77 0.57
CA LEU A 54 18.18 -8.16 1.76
C LEU A 54 19.11 -8.13 2.98
N ILE A 55 19.95 -9.14 3.18
CA ILE A 55 20.95 -9.16 4.26
C ILE A 55 22.03 -8.11 4.00
N GLU A 56 22.49 -7.98 2.76
CA GLU A 56 23.49 -6.98 2.35
C GLU A 56 22.96 -5.56 2.57
N LEU A 57 21.77 -5.24 2.05
CA LEU A 57 21.13 -3.94 2.25
C LEU A 57 20.88 -3.62 3.73
N TYR A 58 20.54 -4.63 4.55
CA TYR A 58 20.42 -4.47 6.00
C TYR A 58 21.77 -4.11 6.64
N GLY A 59 22.85 -4.80 6.24
CA GLY A 59 24.19 -4.62 6.77
C GLY A 59 24.82 -3.27 6.42
N GLU A 60 24.56 -2.76 5.22
CA GLU A 60 25.11 -1.49 4.73
C GLU A 60 24.35 -0.28 5.27
N GLU A 61 23.02 -0.30 5.28
CA GLU A 61 22.21 0.87 5.66
C GLU A 61 21.83 0.89 7.15
N GLY A 62 22.02 -0.22 7.88
CA GLY A 62 21.59 -0.38 9.28
C GLY A 62 20.06 -0.31 9.46
N ARG A 63 19.30 -0.40 8.37
CA ARG A 63 17.83 -0.30 8.35
C ARG A 63 17.21 -1.68 8.52
N ARG A 64 16.10 -1.77 9.27
CA ARG A 64 15.36 -3.04 9.44
C ARG A 64 14.87 -3.56 8.08
N GLN A 65 15.01 -4.86 7.85
CA GLN A 65 14.54 -5.51 6.61
C GLN A 65 13.07 -5.24 6.31
N SER A 66 12.22 -5.12 7.34
CA SER A 66 10.81 -4.75 7.15
C SER A 66 10.61 -3.40 6.48
N ILE A 67 11.49 -2.42 6.77
CA ILE A 67 11.42 -1.08 6.17
C ILE A 67 11.86 -1.14 4.72
N ILE A 68 12.94 -1.88 4.42
CA ILE A 68 13.42 -2.08 3.04
C ILE A 68 12.30 -2.70 2.17
N VAL A 69 11.59 -3.70 2.71
CA VAL A 69 10.46 -4.32 2.01
C VAL A 69 9.29 -3.34 1.83
N GLU A 70 8.94 -2.55 2.83
CA GLU A 70 7.88 -1.53 2.71
C GLU A 70 8.23 -0.48 1.65
N ASP A 71 9.47 0.01 1.65
CA ASP A 71 9.96 0.98 0.66
C ASP A 71 9.94 0.39 -0.75
N ALA A 72 10.38 -0.86 -0.93
CA ALA A 72 10.37 -1.54 -2.22
C ALA A 72 8.94 -1.70 -2.77
N VAL A 73 7.97 -2.07 -1.92
CA VAL A 73 6.56 -2.17 -2.32
C VAL A 73 5.98 -0.80 -2.70
N ASN A 74 6.26 0.23 -1.90
CA ASN A 74 5.83 1.60 -2.19
C ASN A 74 6.42 2.09 -3.51
N LEU A 75 7.72 1.90 -3.72
CA LEU A 75 8.41 2.28 -4.95
C LEU A 75 7.77 1.60 -6.17
N TYR A 76 7.57 0.28 -6.11
CA TYR A 76 6.90 -0.48 -7.17
C TYR A 76 5.51 0.09 -7.48
N TYR A 77 4.69 0.32 -6.46
CA TYR A 77 3.33 0.82 -6.61
C TYR A 77 3.27 2.21 -7.25
N TYR A 78 4.07 3.15 -6.74
CA TYR A 78 4.04 4.53 -7.22
C TYR A 78 4.75 4.71 -8.57
N LEU A 79 5.82 3.96 -8.86
CA LEU A 79 6.43 3.97 -10.20
C LEU A 79 5.46 3.45 -11.26
N LYS A 80 4.74 2.35 -10.98
CA LYS A 80 3.73 1.82 -11.90
C LYS A 80 2.65 2.87 -12.20
N LYS A 81 2.19 3.60 -11.18
CA LYS A 81 1.22 4.68 -11.34
C LYS A 81 1.77 5.87 -12.13
N ALA A 82 3.00 6.28 -11.87
CA ALA A 82 3.60 7.46 -12.49
C ALA A 82 3.95 7.24 -13.97
N LEU A 83 4.47 6.06 -14.32
CA LEU A 83 4.95 5.76 -15.67
C LEU A 83 3.86 5.22 -16.61
N GLY A 84 2.80 4.63 -16.05
CA GLY A 84 1.83 3.84 -16.81
C GLY A 84 2.38 2.47 -17.21
N GLU A 85 1.50 1.56 -17.65
CA GLU A 85 1.83 0.14 -17.82
C GLU A 85 3.01 -0.10 -18.78
N LYS A 86 2.96 0.46 -19.99
CA LYS A 86 3.97 0.20 -21.03
C LYS A 86 5.40 0.62 -20.63
N LYS A 87 5.55 1.82 -20.05
CA LYS A 87 6.87 2.32 -19.61
C LYS A 87 7.35 1.61 -18.35
N PHE A 88 6.41 1.25 -17.46
CA PHE A 88 6.75 0.47 -16.29
C PHE A 88 7.25 -0.93 -16.64
N ASP A 89 6.64 -1.59 -17.63
CA ASP A 89 7.10 -2.91 -18.09
C ASP A 89 8.49 -2.85 -18.73
N GLU A 90 8.80 -1.77 -19.46
CA GLU A 90 10.14 -1.54 -20.00
C GLU A 90 11.17 -1.35 -18.87
N LEU A 91 10.85 -0.54 -17.85
CA LEU A 91 11.67 -0.39 -16.65
C LEU A 91 11.88 -1.74 -15.95
N MET A 92 10.83 -2.53 -15.77
CA MET A 92 10.95 -3.83 -15.13
C MET A 92 11.76 -4.83 -15.97
N SER A 93 11.73 -4.71 -17.30
CA SER A 93 12.63 -5.48 -18.18
C SER A 93 14.09 -5.10 -17.94
N ALA A 94 14.38 -3.82 -17.75
CA ALA A 94 15.72 -3.32 -17.38
C ALA A 94 16.19 -3.94 -16.06
N VAL A 95 15.36 -3.86 -15.02
CA VAL A 95 15.67 -4.39 -13.68
C VAL A 95 15.92 -5.90 -13.70
N ARG A 96 15.14 -6.66 -14.48
CA ARG A 96 15.29 -8.13 -14.61
C ARG A 96 16.60 -8.56 -15.28
N ARG A 97 17.26 -7.67 -16.01
CA ARG A 97 18.59 -7.95 -16.57
C ARG A 97 19.68 -7.88 -15.50
N GLU A 98 19.35 -7.41 -14.30
CA GLU A 98 20.28 -7.23 -13.17
C GLU A 98 21.51 -6.39 -13.56
N ASP A 99 21.31 -5.42 -14.46
CA ASP A 99 22.35 -4.55 -15.00
C ASP A 99 22.14 -3.11 -14.48
N PRO A 100 22.93 -2.68 -13.47
CA PRO A 100 22.81 -1.34 -12.89
C PRO A 100 23.20 -0.22 -13.86
N GLU A 101 24.08 -0.47 -14.83
CA GLU A 101 24.52 0.52 -15.81
C GLU A 101 23.39 0.80 -16.80
N PHE A 102 22.78 -0.27 -17.34
CA PHE A 102 21.61 -0.15 -18.19
C PHE A 102 20.46 0.56 -17.48
N LEU A 103 20.22 0.23 -16.20
CA LEU A 103 19.18 0.90 -15.41
C LEU A 103 19.48 2.39 -15.23
N ARG A 104 20.74 2.77 -15.00
CA ARG A 104 21.16 4.18 -14.89
C ARG A 104 20.92 4.93 -16.20
N ASP A 105 21.30 4.35 -17.33
CA ASP A 105 21.09 4.93 -18.65
C ASP A 105 19.59 5.08 -18.98
N TYR A 106 18.80 4.05 -18.67
CA TYR A 106 17.35 4.10 -18.85
C TYR A 106 16.73 5.23 -18.02
N MET A 107 17.10 5.34 -16.74
CA MET A 107 16.66 6.41 -15.85
C MET A 107 17.13 7.79 -16.31
N GLY A 108 18.32 7.87 -16.93
CA GLY A 108 18.87 9.09 -17.52
C GLY A 108 17.97 9.73 -18.59
N ARG A 109 17.17 8.92 -19.30
CA ARG A 109 16.21 9.41 -20.31
C ARG A 109 15.07 10.26 -19.72
N PHE A 110 14.88 10.22 -18.40
CA PHE A 110 13.83 10.99 -17.70
C PHE A 110 14.37 12.24 -17.00
N ARG A 111 15.69 12.50 -17.06
CA ARG A 111 16.29 13.76 -16.57
C ARG A 111 16.14 14.84 -17.64
N THR A 112 14.96 15.48 -17.71
CA THR A 112 14.79 16.80 -18.34
C THR A 112 15.21 17.91 -17.38
#